data_AF-A0A7W9D1U5-F1
#
_entry.id   AF-A0A7W9D1U5-F1
#
_cell.length_a   1.000
_cell.length_b   1.000
_cell.length_c   1.000
_cell.angle_alpha   90.00
_cell.angle_beta   90.00
_cell.angle_gamma   90.00
#
_symmetry.space_group_name_H-M   'P 1'
#
loop_
_entity.id
_entity.type
_entity.pdbx_description
1 polymer ?
#
loop_
_entity_poly.entity_id
_entity_poly.type
_entity_poly.pdbx_seq_one_letter_code
_entity_poly.pdbx_strand_id
1 'polypeptide(L)'
;MGLFDFFKKPDPEVVARHQAAAERQADIRRAIGHNSVPEMTRKRLDGIQARTLPWLATLTPAELLVMRSHGIRPISSVSATCWLHYGFSWTTGHMQGWNSALRRLSEEAKAAGANAVIDVKMRTVPLRIEQSMDFTLVGTAVKVDGLPPSGAPIISTVSALEFAKLLDADIIPVGIAVGAAYERRTDWSGRTRLTFMGNIECLDLSRLWGEVRTRAMSELRNSAQRQHGSVLAHVNFSQSFKIERDKQPPDFLFRHIIIGTVVDIAAEVATKAMKDRGLDTGIVVDMHAGRTPLNGRVLHHQSYGSHEKGEI
;
A
#
# COMPACT_ATOMS: atom_id res chain seq x y z
N MET A 1 27.43 -3.25 39.57
CA MET A 1 26.19 -3.21 40.37
C MET A 1 26.49 -3.85 41.71
N GLY A 2 26.29 -3.12 42.81
CA GLY A 2 26.66 -3.58 44.15
C GLY A 2 25.61 -4.49 44.78
N LEU A 3 26.02 -5.36 45.70
CA LEU A 3 25.16 -6.29 46.45
C LEU A 3 23.93 -5.64 47.13
N PHE A 4 23.95 -4.32 47.36
CA PHE A 4 22.89 -3.57 48.05
C PHE A 4 21.79 -3.01 47.12
N ASP A 5 21.93 -3.07 45.79
CA ASP A 5 20.87 -2.63 44.86
C ASP A 5 19.68 -3.60 44.81
N PHE A 6 19.86 -4.85 45.25
CA PHE A 6 18.82 -5.88 45.25
C PHE A 6 17.72 -5.67 46.33
N PHE A 7 18.00 -4.83 47.34
CA PHE A 7 17.11 -4.57 48.48
C PHE A 7 16.35 -3.23 48.39
N LYS A 8 16.59 -2.42 47.34
CA LYS A 8 15.78 -1.22 47.10
C LYS A 8 14.40 -1.63 46.60
N LYS A 9 13.36 -1.29 47.35
CA LYS A 9 11.97 -1.38 46.85
C LYS A 9 11.87 -0.61 45.54
N PRO A 10 11.28 -1.18 44.47
CA PRO A 10 11.12 -0.49 43.21
C PRO A 10 10.30 0.78 43.44
N ASP A 11 10.72 1.86 42.77
CA ASP A 11 10.04 3.16 42.82
C ASP A 11 8.53 2.97 42.53
N PRO A 12 7.63 3.46 43.40
CA PRO A 12 6.18 3.31 43.19
C PRO A 12 5.71 3.83 41.83
N GLU A 13 6.36 4.85 41.27
CA GLU A 13 6.02 5.36 39.94
C GLU A 13 6.37 4.35 38.84
N VAL A 14 7.52 3.67 38.97
CA VAL A 14 7.94 2.61 38.04
C VAL A 14 6.98 1.43 38.11
N VAL A 15 6.59 1.01 39.32
CA VAL A 15 5.60 -0.07 39.52
C VAL A 15 4.26 0.28 38.86
N ALA A 16 3.75 1.50 39.07
CA ALA A 16 2.50 1.96 38.47
C ALA A 16 2.58 1.99 36.94
N ARG A 17 3.69 2.47 36.36
CA ARG A 17 3.91 2.45 34.90
C ARG A 17 3.92 1.03 34.33
N HIS A 18 4.57 0.08 35.01
CA HIS A 18 4.57 -1.32 34.59
C HIS A 18 3.17 -1.96 34.66
N GLN A 19 2.41 -1.69 35.72
CA GLN A 19 1.03 -2.16 35.86
C GLN A 19 0.14 -1.60 34.74
N ALA A 20 0.17 -0.28 34.50
CA ALA A 20 -0.58 0.35 33.43
C ALA A 20 -0.20 -0.17 32.02
N ALA A 21 1.08 -0.48 31.80
CA ALA A 21 1.54 -1.10 30.55
C ALA A 21 1.00 -2.53 30.39
N ALA A 22 0.99 -3.33 31.46
CA ALA A 22 0.46 -4.69 31.46
C ALA A 22 -1.05 -4.71 31.20
N GLU A 23 -1.81 -3.82 31.84
CA GLU A 23 -3.24 -3.64 31.61
C GLU A 23 -3.54 -3.28 30.15
N ARG A 24 -2.81 -2.31 29.60
CA ARG A 24 -2.93 -1.91 28.19
C ARG A 24 -2.64 -3.08 27.25
N GLN A 25 -1.61 -3.88 27.54
CA GLN A 25 -1.26 -5.04 26.73
C GLN A 25 -2.36 -6.11 26.79
N ALA A 26 -2.96 -6.34 27.95
CA ALA A 26 -4.07 -7.27 28.11
C ALA A 26 -5.33 -6.81 27.36
N ASP A 27 -5.65 -5.52 27.39
CA ASP A 27 -6.73 -4.91 26.62
C ASP A 27 -6.52 -5.09 25.11
N ILE A 28 -5.33 -4.74 24.60
CA ILE A 28 -4.99 -4.92 23.17
C ILE A 28 -5.13 -6.38 22.74
N ARG A 29 -4.63 -7.34 23.55
CA ARG A 29 -4.75 -8.77 23.22
C ARG A 29 -6.21 -9.22 23.13
N ARG A 30 -7.05 -8.77 24.07
CA ARG A 30 -8.50 -9.05 24.08
C ARG A 30 -9.18 -8.46 22.85
N ALA A 31 -8.88 -7.20 22.54
CA ALA A 31 -9.42 -6.50 21.38
C ALA A 31 -9.09 -7.23 20.07
N ILE A 32 -7.83 -7.65 19.90
CA ILE A 32 -7.38 -8.45 18.74
C ILE A 32 -8.13 -9.77 18.65
N GLY A 33 -8.34 -10.47 19.77
CA GLY A 33 -9.05 -11.75 19.81
C GLY A 33 -10.51 -11.67 19.38
N HIS A 34 -11.16 -10.51 19.60
CA HIS A 34 -12.56 -10.28 19.26
C HIS A 34 -12.78 -9.45 17.99
N ASN A 35 -11.74 -9.17 17.20
CA ASN A 35 -11.82 -8.24 16.06
C ASN A 35 -12.46 -6.89 16.45
N SER A 36 -11.97 -6.30 17.55
CA SER A 36 -12.47 -5.00 18.03
C SER A 36 -11.30 -4.07 18.32
N VAL A 37 -11.62 -2.81 18.67
CA VAL A 37 -10.62 -1.82 19.06
C VAL A 37 -10.34 -1.83 20.56
N PRO A 38 -9.09 -1.52 20.98
CA PRO A 38 -8.74 -1.29 22.38
C PRO A 38 -9.59 -0.18 23.02
N GLU A 39 -9.74 -0.23 24.34
CA GLU A 39 -10.61 0.67 25.10
C GLU A 39 -10.19 2.15 24.96
N MET A 40 -8.89 2.42 24.93
CA MET A 40 -8.36 3.77 24.69
C MET A 40 -8.79 4.32 23.32
N THR A 41 -8.77 3.48 22.29
CA THR A 41 -9.23 3.85 20.94
C THR A 41 -10.72 4.10 20.95
N ARG A 42 -11.49 3.22 21.59
CA ARG A 42 -12.95 3.36 21.73
C ARG A 42 -13.34 4.67 22.41
N LYS A 43 -12.77 4.97 23.58
CA LYS A 43 -13.00 6.23 24.31
C LYS A 43 -12.71 7.47 23.47
N ARG A 44 -11.64 7.45 22.67
CA ARG A 44 -11.33 8.54 21.74
C ARG A 44 -12.43 8.70 20.68
N LEU A 45 -12.87 7.60 20.06
CA LEU A 45 -13.90 7.63 19.02
C LEU A 45 -15.26 8.07 19.59
N ASP A 46 -15.64 7.57 20.76
CA ASP A 46 -16.86 7.96 21.47
C ASP A 46 -16.84 9.46 21.84
N GLY A 47 -15.70 9.98 22.30
CA GLY A 47 -15.53 11.40 22.58
C GLY A 47 -15.65 12.28 21.32
N ILE A 48 -15.16 11.81 20.18
CA ILE A 48 -15.33 12.51 18.89
C ILE A 48 -16.82 12.49 18.48
N GLN A 49 -17.49 11.35 18.60
CA GLN A 49 -18.91 11.21 18.27
C GLN A 49 -19.78 12.09 19.18
N ALA A 50 -19.45 12.16 20.47
CA ALA A 50 -20.10 13.01 21.46
C ALA A 50 -19.70 14.50 21.35
N ARG A 51 -18.80 14.85 20.42
CA ARG A 51 -18.27 16.21 20.21
C ARG A 51 -17.55 16.80 21.43
N THR A 52 -17.06 15.96 22.33
CA THR A 52 -16.21 16.38 23.46
C THR A 52 -14.74 16.42 23.08
N LEU A 53 -14.36 15.73 22.00
CA LEU A 53 -13.03 15.76 21.40
C LEU A 53 -13.09 16.27 19.96
N PRO A 54 -12.07 17.02 19.49
CA PRO A 54 -11.98 17.38 18.09
C PRO A 54 -11.71 16.15 17.21
N TRP A 55 -12.26 16.15 16.00
CA TRP A 55 -11.86 15.19 14.98
C TRP A 55 -10.62 15.69 14.23
N LEU A 56 -9.85 14.74 13.69
CA LEU A 56 -8.70 14.99 12.84
C LEU A 56 -8.93 14.33 11.48
N ALA A 57 -8.24 14.79 10.44
CA ALA A 57 -8.21 14.14 9.14
C ALA A 57 -6.85 14.31 8.49
N THR A 58 -6.51 13.42 7.57
CA THR A 58 -5.28 13.47 6.75
C THR A 58 -5.41 14.37 5.53
N LEU A 59 -6.55 15.04 5.40
CA LEU A 59 -7.02 15.73 4.21
C LEU A 59 -6.58 17.19 4.15
N THR A 60 -6.37 17.69 2.95
CA THR A 60 -6.14 19.10 2.66
C THR A 60 -7.45 19.93 2.72
N PRO A 61 -7.39 21.26 2.89
CA PRO A 61 -8.59 22.11 2.83
C PRO A 61 -9.36 21.99 1.51
N ALA A 62 -8.67 21.81 0.38
CA ALA A 62 -9.30 21.63 -0.92
C ALA A 62 -10.11 20.32 -0.99
N GLU A 63 -9.57 19.24 -0.42
CA GLU A 63 -10.26 17.96 -0.32
C GLU A 63 -11.50 18.03 0.58
N LEU A 64 -11.41 18.73 1.71
CA LEU A 64 -12.56 18.95 2.60
C LEU A 64 -13.71 19.69 1.89
N LEU A 65 -13.39 20.67 1.03
CA LEU A 65 -14.38 21.38 0.24
C LEU A 65 -15.09 20.45 -0.75
N VAL A 66 -14.33 19.64 -1.49
CA VAL A 66 -14.86 18.71 -2.51
C VAL A 66 -15.71 17.61 -1.87
N MET A 67 -15.30 17.08 -0.72
CA MET A 67 -16.07 16.05 0.00
C MET A 67 -17.47 16.54 0.36
N ARG A 68 -17.59 17.80 0.79
CA ARG A 68 -18.88 18.38 1.19
C ARG A 68 -19.90 18.39 0.04
N SER A 69 -19.47 18.60 -1.21
CA SER A 69 -20.37 18.63 -2.36
C SER A 69 -20.81 17.23 -2.81
N HIS A 70 -20.11 16.16 -2.39
CA HIS A 70 -20.40 14.77 -2.78
C HIS A 70 -20.98 13.94 -1.64
N GLY A 71 -21.51 14.57 -0.58
CA GLY A 71 -22.10 13.85 0.56
C GLY A 71 -21.09 13.03 1.36
N ILE A 72 -19.80 13.39 1.30
CA ILE A 72 -18.75 12.72 2.05
C ILE A 72 -18.45 13.54 3.32
N ARG A 73 -18.65 12.92 4.48
CA ARG A 73 -18.47 13.57 5.78
C ARG A 73 -17.30 12.93 6.54
N PRO A 74 -16.23 13.68 6.84
CA PRO A 74 -15.15 13.17 7.66
C PRO A 74 -15.62 12.90 9.10
N ILE A 75 -15.12 11.83 9.69
CA ILE A 75 -15.40 11.43 11.07
C ILE A 75 -14.15 11.59 11.92
N SER A 76 -13.04 10.96 11.53
CA SER A 76 -11.80 10.97 12.29
C SER A 76 -10.65 10.37 11.48
N SER A 77 -9.42 10.70 11.85
CA SER A 77 -8.25 9.98 11.39
C SER A 77 -8.23 8.61 12.07
N VAL A 78 -8.02 7.58 11.27
CA VAL A 78 -7.87 6.20 11.75
C VAL A 78 -6.48 5.70 11.39
N SER A 79 -5.91 4.90 12.29
CA SER A 79 -4.58 4.35 12.09
C SER A 79 -4.51 2.93 12.60
N ALA A 80 -3.84 2.07 11.86
CA ALA A 80 -3.62 0.69 12.28
C ALA A 80 -2.17 0.32 12.10
N THR A 81 -1.62 -0.36 13.11
CA THR A 81 -0.27 -0.90 13.07
C THR A 81 -0.34 -2.42 13.23
N CYS A 82 0.54 -3.12 12.53
CA CYS A 82 0.77 -4.54 12.71
C CYS A 82 2.26 -4.81 12.70
N TRP A 83 2.76 -5.26 13.84
CA TRP A 83 4.09 -5.83 13.92
C TRP A 83 4.04 -7.31 13.52
N LEU A 84 4.89 -7.72 12.59
CA LEU A 84 4.96 -9.11 12.15
C LEU A 84 6.41 -9.57 12.01
N HIS A 85 6.72 -10.70 12.61
CA HIS A 85 7.93 -11.47 12.34
C HIS A 85 7.66 -12.43 11.17
N TYR A 86 8.35 -12.24 10.04
CA TYR A 86 8.08 -12.95 8.78
C TYR A 86 9.00 -14.16 8.53
N GLY A 87 9.88 -14.51 9.48
CA GLY A 87 10.59 -15.79 9.62
C GLY A 87 11.31 -16.31 8.36
N PHE A 88 10.55 -16.87 7.43
CA PHE A 88 10.99 -17.69 6.31
C PHE A 88 10.53 -17.18 4.93
N SER A 89 9.54 -16.28 4.86
CA SER A 89 9.01 -15.79 3.58
C SER A 89 8.68 -14.30 3.65
N TRP A 90 9.46 -13.49 2.93
CA TRP A 90 9.19 -12.05 2.79
C TRP A 90 7.83 -11.83 2.11
N THR A 91 7.50 -12.62 1.09
CA THR A 91 6.23 -12.55 0.34
C THR A 91 5.03 -12.76 1.24
N THR A 92 5.01 -13.91 1.90
CA THR A 92 3.89 -14.34 2.72
C THR A 92 3.77 -13.44 3.93
N GLY A 93 4.90 -13.05 4.53
CA GLY A 93 4.93 -12.09 5.64
C GLY A 93 4.34 -10.74 5.26
N HIS A 94 4.68 -10.18 4.10
CA HIS A 94 4.10 -8.90 3.68
C HIS A 94 2.61 -8.98 3.42
N MET A 95 2.15 -10.04 2.75
CA MET A 95 0.73 -10.24 2.53
C MET A 95 -0.03 -10.36 3.87
N GLN A 96 0.49 -11.16 4.81
CA GLN A 96 -0.13 -11.34 6.12
C GLN A 96 -0.11 -10.05 6.96
N GLY A 97 1.00 -9.31 6.93
CA GLY A 97 1.16 -8.03 7.62
C GLY A 97 0.17 -6.99 7.11
N TRP A 98 0.08 -6.83 5.79
CA TRP A 98 -0.89 -5.92 5.17
C TRP A 98 -2.34 -6.32 5.46
N ASN A 99 -2.71 -7.59 5.30
CA ASN A 99 -4.06 -8.05 5.58
C ASN A 99 -4.44 -7.84 7.06
N SER A 100 -3.50 -8.08 7.98
CA SER A 100 -3.73 -7.86 9.41
C SER A 100 -3.91 -6.39 9.75
N ALA A 101 -3.10 -5.52 9.15
CA ALA A 101 -3.18 -4.09 9.39
C ALA A 101 -4.41 -3.45 8.72
N LEU A 102 -4.80 -3.90 7.52
CA LEU A 102 -6.06 -3.53 6.85
C LEU A 102 -7.28 -3.94 7.68
N ARG A 103 -7.30 -5.18 8.20
CA ARG A 103 -8.38 -5.64 9.10
C ARG A 103 -8.49 -4.75 10.34
N ARG A 104 -7.36 -4.41 10.98
CA ARG A 104 -7.35 -3.51 12.15
C ARG A 104 -7.87 -2.11 11.80
N LEU A 105 -7.49 -1.58 10.63
CA LEU A 105 -7.99 -0.29 10.15
C LEU A 105 -9.50 -0.31 9.93
N SER A 106 -10.00 -1.41 9.35
CA SER A 106 -11.43 -1.65 9.15
C SER A 106 -12.19 -1.66 10.48
N GLU A 107 -11.68 -2.34 11.50
CA GLU A 107 -12.33 -2.37 12.82
C GLU A 107 -12.35 -1.00 13.49
N GLU A 108 -11.28 -0.20 13.35
CA GLU A 108 -11.28 1.17 13.87
C GLU A 108 -12.26 2.09 13.14
N ALA A 109 -12.31 2.01 11.81
CA ALA A 109 -13.27 2.76 11.01
C ALA A 109 -14.71 2.35 11.33
N LYS A 110 -14.97 1.05 11.51
CA LYS A 110 -16.28 0.52 11.91
C LYS A 110 -16.68 1.02 13.30
N ALA A 111 -15.76 0.99 14.27
CA ALA A 111 -15.99 1.53 15.60
C ALA A 111 -16.29 3.04 15.57
N ALA A 112 -15.72 3.78 14.61
CA ALA A 112 -16.02 5.20 14.39
C ALA A 112 -17.39 5.44 13.72
N GLY A 113 -18.09 4.41 13.26
CA GLY A 113 -19.35 4.53 12.51
C GLY A 113 -19.17 4.90 11.03
N ALA A 114 -17.95 4.79 10.52
CA ALA A 114 -17.62 5.04 9.12
C ALA A 114 -18.12 3.93 8.20
N ASN A 115 -18.39 4.27 6.94
CA ASN A 115 -18.61 3.29 5.88
C ASN A 115 -17.50 3.31 4.82
N ALA A 116 -16.55 4.24 4.92
CA ALA A 116 -15.33 4.22 4.13
C ALA A 116 -14.13 4.82 4.88
N VAL A 117 -12.93 4.49 4.41
CA VAL A 117 -11.66 5.11 4.76
C VAL A 117 -10.97 5.51 3.47
N ILE A 118 -10.64 6.79 3.35
CA ILE A 118 -10.02 7.39 2.16
C ILE A 118 -8.61 7.90 2.49
N ASP A 119 -7.83 8.19 1.45
CA ASP A 119 -6.43 8.65 1.56
C ASP A 119 -5.59 7.72 2.45
N VAL A 120 -5.77 6.40 2.28
CA VAL A 120 -5.03 5.42 3.08
C VAL A 120 -3.59 5.35 2.62
N LYS A 121 -2.69 5.82 3.49
CA LYS A 121 -1.25 5.76 3.32
C LYS A 121 -0.73 4.50 4.00
N MET A 122 -0.05 3.67 3.22
CA MET A 122 0.51 2.39 3.66
C MET A 122 2.02 2.51 3.77
N ARG A 123 2.60 2.15 4.92
CA ARG A 123 4.04 2.20 5.15
C ARG A 123 4.56 0.94 5.83
N THR A 124 5.74 0.52 5.41
CA THR A 124 6.50 -0.55 6.04
C THR A 124 7.78 -0.01 6.63
N VAL A 125 8.08 -0.37 7.89
CA VAL A 125 9.35 -0.05 8.52
C VAL A 125 10.05 -1.36 8.91
N PRO A 126 11.20 -1.72 8.32
CA PRO A 126 11.97 -2.86 8.78
C PRO A 126 12.51 -2.55 10.18
N LEU A 127 12.37 -3.51 11.09
CA LEU A 127 12.79 -3.33 12.47
C LEU A 127 14.13 -4.02 12.69
N ARG A 128 14.94 -3.45 13.59
CA ARG A 128 16.25 -4.01 13.98
C ARG A 128 16.11 -5.18 14.97
N ILE A 129 15.04 -5.96 14.83
CA ILE A 129 14.70 -7.09 15.69
C ILE A 129 14.33 -8.25 14.77
N GLU A 130 15.25 -9.19 14.61
CA GLU A 130 15.08 -10.39 13.78
C GLU A 130 14.54 -10.07 12.37
N GLN A 131 13.80 -11.00 11.76
CA GLN A 131 13.12 -10.79 10.48
C GLN A 131 11.74 -10.17 10.73
N SER A 132 11.70 -8.96 11.28
CA SER A 132 10.44 -8.28 11.65
C SER A 132 10.20 -6.99 10.88
N MET A 133 8.92 -6.65 10.74
CA MET A 133 8.47 -5.44 10.08
C MET A 133 7.24 -4.86 10.77
N ASP A 134 7.17 -3.55 10.79
CA ASP A 134 5.96 -2.81 11.14
C ASP A 134 5.21 -2.41 9.87
N PHE A 135 3.92 -2.73 9.83
CA PHE A 135 2.97 -2.35 8.80
C PHE A 135 2.04 -1.31 9.39
N THR A 136 2.21 -0.05 8.98
CA THR A 136 1.40 1.08 9.45
C THR A 136 0.49 1.58 8.33
N LEU A 137 -0.79 1.72 8.63
CA LEU A 137 -1.77 2.36 7.76
C LEU A 137 -2.35 3.57 8.49
N VAL A 138 -2.53 4.66 7.76
CA VAL A 138 -3.20 5.86 8.27
C VAL A 138 -4.11 6.40 7.17
N GLY A 139 -5.34 6.76 7.51
CA GLY A 139 -6.26 7.40 6.58
C GLY A 139 -7.35 8.17 7.31
N THR A 140 -8.34 8.66 6.56
CA THR A 140 -9.48 9.38 7.13
C THR A 140 -10.73 8.52 7.03
N ALA A 141 -11.32 8.18 8.16
CA ALA A 141 -12.61 7.51 8.23
C ALA A 141 -13.72 8.53 7.91
N VAL A 142 -14.61 8.14 7.00
CA VAL A 142 -15.66 9.00 6.45
C VAL A 142 -17.00 8.28 6.42
N LYS A 143 -18.06 9.09 6.40
CA LYS A 143 -19.41 8.66 6.03
C LYS A 143 -19.72 9.19 4.63
N VAL A 144 -19.83 8.30 3.65
CA VAL A 144 -20.31 8.62 2.30
C VAL A 144 -21.80 8.35 2.26
N ASP A 145 -22.59 9.37 1.99
CA ASP A 145 -24.04 9.24 1.83
C ASP A 145 -24.36 8.51 0.52
N GLY A 146 -25.38 7.66 0.50
CA GLY A 146 -25.80 6.90 -0.69
C GLY A 146 -25.08 5.56 -0.93
N LEU A 147 -24.00 5.25 -0.20
CA LEU A 147 -23.42 3.91 -0.23
C LEU A 147 -24.37 2.88 0.40
N PRO A 148 -24.52 1.68 -0.19
CA PRO A 148 -25.32 0.63 0.40
C PRO A 148 -24.77 0.23 1.78
N PRO A 149 -25.63 -0.12 2.75
CA PRO A 149 -25.17 -0.60 4.05
C PRO A 149 -24.27 -1.84 3.87
N SER A 150 -23.02 -1.72 4.29
CA SER A 150 -22.05 -2.83 4.30
C SER A 150 -21.60 -3.09 5.73
N GLY A 151 -21.36 -4.36 6.06
CA GLY A 151 -20.81 -4.77 7.35
C GLY A 151 -19.33 -4.40 7.54
N ALA A 152 -18.64 -4.05 6.45
CA ALA A 152 -17.23 -3.63 6.44
C ALA A 152 -17.09 -2.29 5.68
N PRO A 153 -16.37 -1.31 6.24
CA PRO A 153 -16.05 -0.07 5.55
C PRO A 153 -15.22 -0.32 4.29
N ILE A 154 -15.47 0.46 3.24
CA ILE A 154 -14.61 0.53 2.06
C ILE A 154 -13.27 1.11 2.49
N ILE A 155 -12.16 0.55 2.02
CA ILE A 155 -10.83 1.12 2.27
C ILE A 155 -10.22 1.46 0.92
N SER A 156 -9.72 2.67 0.77
CA SER A 156 -9.14 3.13 -0.49
C SER A 156 -7.87 3.95 -0.25
N THR A 157 -6.90 3.76 -1.13
CA THR A 157 -5.65 4.53 -1.19
C THR A 157 -5.77 5.83 -1.97
N VAL A 158 -6.88 6.05 -2.70
CA VAL A 158 -7.07 7.29 -3.46
C VAL A 158 -7.34 8.47 -2.52
N SER A 159 -6.90 9.65 -2.94
CA SER A 159 -7.20 10.92 -2.28
C SER A 159 -8.70 11.21 -2.26
N ALA A 160 -9.15 12.16 -1.44
CA ALA A 160 -10.58 12.51 -1.41
C ALA A 160 -11.04 13.14 -2.74
N LEU A 161 -10.15 13.89 -3.39
CA LEU A 161 -10.41 14.48 -4.71
C LEU A 161 -10.62 13.39 -5.77
N GLU A 162 -9.72 12.40 -5.82
CA GLU A 162 -9.85 11.27 -6.73
C GLU A 162 -11.09 10.44 -6.40
N PHE A 163 -11.39 10.20 -5.12
CA PHE A 163 -12.57 9.47 -4.70
C PHE A 163 -13.85 10.15 -5.23
N ALA A 164 -13.97 11.47 -5.06
CA ALA A 164 -15.09 12.24 -5.61
C ALA A 164 -15.15 12.15 -7.14
N LYS A 165 -14.00 12.24 -7.83
CA LYS A 165 -13.94 12.13 -9.29
C LYS A 165 -14.29 10.75 -9.82
N LEU A 166 -14.04 9.70 -9.06
CA LEU A 166 -14.48 8.34 -9.40
C LEU A 166 -16.00 8.25 -9.27
N LEU A 167 -16.58 8.81 -8.21
CA LEU A 167 -18.04 8.87 -8.07
C LEU A 167 -18.70 9.68 -9.21
N ASP A 168 -18.11 10.81 -9.61
CA ASP A 168 -18.56 11.59 -10.78
C ASP A 168 -18.56 10.77 -12.09
N ALA A 169 -17.69 9.75 -12.16
CA ALA A 169 -17.53 8.89 -13.32
C ALA A 169 -18.32 7.57 -13.22
N ASP A 170 -19.21 7.43 -12.21
CA ASP A 170 -19.93 6.20 -11.89
C ASP A 170 -18.99 5.00 -11.59
N ILE A 171 -17.81 5.29 -11.03
CA ILE A 171 -16.82 4.31 -10.59
C ILE A 171 -16.76 4.32 -9.06
N ILE A 172 -16.99 3.18 -8.44
CA ILE A 172 -17.06 3.08 -6.97
C ILE A 172 -15.80 2.39 -6.46
N PRO A 173 -14.98 3.04 -5.63
CA PRO A 173 -13.93 2.35 -4.88
C PRO A 173 -14.55 1.31 -3.96
N VAL A 174 -14.07 0.07 -3.99
CA VAL A 174 -14.63 -1.04 -3.18
C VAL A 174 -13.61 -1.67 -2.23
N GLY A 175 -12.31 -1.38 -2.39
CA GLY A 175 -11.30 -1.90 -1.49
C GLY A 175 -9.87 -1.63 -1.93
N ILE A 176 -8.93 -2.40 -1.36
CA ILE A 176 -7.51 -2.35 -1.70
C ILE A 176 -7.07 -3.72 -2.21
N ALA A 177 -6.28 -3.72 -3.29
CA ALA A 177 -5.56 -4.88 -3.78
C ALA A 177 -4.08 -4.70 -3.52
N VAL A 178 -3.41 -5.80 -3.14
CA VAL A 178 -1.96 -5.84 -2.91
C VAL A 178 -1.35 -6.94 -3.76
N GLY A 179 -0.32 -6.60 -4.50
CA GLY A 179 0.52 -7.51 -5.26
C GLY A 179 1.97 -7.42 -4.78
N ALA A 180 2.55 -8.55 -4.42
CA ALA A 180 3.82 -8.62 -3.73
C ALA A 180 4.62 -9.80 -4.26
N ALA A 181 5.82 -9.55 -4.79
CA ALA A 181 6.71 -10.61 -5.25
C ALA A 181 8.17 -10.33 -4.91
N TYR A 182 8.87 -11.41 -4.60
CA TYR A 182 10.27 -11.41 -4.17
C TYR A 182 10.93 -12.60 -4.79
N GLU A 183 12.11 -12.38 -5.33
CA GLU A 183 12.91 -13.44 -5.90
C GLU A 183 14.35 -13.24 -5.49
N ARG A 184 15.00 -14.36 -5.15
CA ARG A 184 16.40 -14.41 -4.76
C ARG A 184 17.12 -15.31 -5.74
N ARG A 185 18.18 -14.82 -6.37
CA ARG A 185 18.97 -15.57 -7.36
C ARG A 185 20.44 -15.45 -7.06
N THR A 186 21.06 -16.60 -6.76
CA THR A 186 22.51 -16.72 -6.63
C THR A 186 23.14 -16.93 -8.00
N ASP A 187 24.10 -16.10 -8.38
CA ASP A 187 24.77 -16.21 -9.68
C ASP A 187 25.92 -17.21 -9.64
N TRP A 188 25.58 -18.50 -9.62
CA TRP A 188 26.55 -19.60 -9.71
C TRP A 188 27.33 -19.60 -11.03
N SER A 189 26.73 -19.07 -12.09
CA SER A 189 27.27 -19.09 -13.45
C SER A 189 28.19 -17.89 -13.78
N GLY A 190 28.30 -16.92 -12.89
CA GLY A 190 29.07 -15.68 -13.12
C GLY A 190 28.52 -14.80 -14.25
N ARG A 191 27.27 -15.00 -14.69
CA ARG A 191 26.68 -14.30 -15.85
C ARG A 191 26.38 -12.83 -15.54
N THR A 192 26.31 -12.46 -14.27
CA THR A 192 26.11 -11.08 -13.83
C THR A 192 27.44 -10.31 -13.71
N ARG A 193 28.58 -10.97 -13.93
CA ARG A 193 29.92 -10.36 -13.84
C ARG A 193 30.28 -9.65 -15.14
N LEU A 194 29.86 -8.39 -15.25
CA LEU A 194 30.14 -7.51 -16.39
C LEU A 194 31.39 -6.64 -16.19
N THR A 195 32.41 -7.17 -15.50
CA THR A 195 33.61 -6.41 -15.14
C THR A 195 34.28 -5.87 -16.41
N PHE A 196 34.63 -4.58 -16.41
CA PHE A 196 35.26 -3.85 -17.53
C PHE A 196 34.39 -3.65 -18.78
N MET A 197 33.08 -3.95 -18.74
CA MET A 197 32.19 -3.83 -19.90
C MET A 197 31.43 -2.48 -20.00
N GLY A 198 31.76 -1.50 -19.16
CA GLY A 198 31.09 -0.19 -19.13
C GLY A 198 29.62 -0.26 -18.68
N ASN A 199 28.82 0.75 -19.04
CA ASN A 199 27.38 0.81 -18.74
C ASN A 199 26.60 0.00 -19.77
N ILE A 200 26.43 -1.29 -19.53
CA ILE A 200 25.62 -2.18 -20.36
C ILE A 200 24.53 -2.86 -19.55
N GLU A 201 23.45 -3.27 -20.23
CA GLU A 201 22.38 -4.03 -19.60
C GLU A 201 22.87 -5.42 -19.16
N CYS A 202 22.54 -5.79 -17.91
CA CYS A 202 22.68 -7.16 -17.45
C CYS A 202 21.39 -7.94 -17.71
N LEU A 203 21.32 -8.62 -18.87
CA LEU A 203 20.11 -9.31 -19.33
C LEU A 203 19.51 -10.28 -18.31
N ASP A 204 20.34 -11.02 -17.55
CA ASP A 204 19.85 -11.97 -16.55
C ASP A 204 19.18 -11.27 -15.36
N LEU A 205 19.73 -10.13 -14.92
CA LEU A 205 19.12 -9.32 -13.86
C LEU A 205 17.88 -8.58 -14.37
N SER A 206 17.90 -8.09 -15.61
CA SER A 206 16.72 -7.48 -16.25
C SER A 206 15.56 -8.47 -16.37
N ARG A 207 15.83 -9.70 -16.82
CA ARG A 207 14.82 -10.77 -16.92
C ARG A 207 14.25 -11.13 -15.56
N LEU A 208 15.13 -11.35 -14.58
CA LEU A 208 14.73 -11.61 -13.18
C LEU A 208 13.83 -10.49 -12.64
N TRP A 209 14.15 -9.23 -12.95
CA TRP A 209 13.32 -8.11 -12.53
C TRP A 209 11.95 -8.07 -13.22
N GLY A 210 11.91 -8.42 -14.51
CA GLY A 210 10.66 -8.61 -15.26
C GLY A 210 9.78 -9.72 -14.68
N GLU A 211 10.38 -10.85 -14.31
CA GLU A 211 9.70 -11.99 -13.65
C GLU A 211 9.04 -11.54 -12.34
N VAL A 212 9.80 -10.86 -11.46
CA VAL A 212 9.30 -10.35 -10.18
C VAL A 212 8.14 -9.38 -10.37
N ARG A 213 8.26 -8.43 -11.32
CA ARG A 213 7.20 -7.46 -11.61
C ARG A 213 5.92 -8.14 -12.13
N THR A 214 6.08 -9.09 -13.06
CA THR A 214 4.96 -9.84 -13.64
C THR A 214 4.22 -10.65 -12.57
N ARG A 215 4.97 -11.31 -11.68
CA ARG A 215 4.39 -12.06 -10.57
C ARG A 215 3.63 -11.17 -9.60
N ALA A 216 4.20 -10.03 -9.20
CA ALA A 216 3.50 -9.07 -8.33
C ALA A 216 2.22 -8.52 -8.98
N MET A 217 2.24 -8.25 -10.29
CA MET A 217 1.05 -7.83 -11.04
C MET A 217 -0.02 -8.94 -11.07
N SER A 218 0.38 -10.20 -11.23
CA SER A 218 -0.54 -11.34 -11.14
C SER A 218 -1.20 -11.44 -9.76
N GLU A 219 -0.43 -11.29 -8.69
CA GLU A 219 -0.97 -11.28 -7.32
C GLU A 219 -1.95 -10.11 -7.09
N LEU A 220 -1.64 -8.93 -7.63
CA LEU A 220 -2.54 -7.77 -7.57
C LEU A 220 -3.87 -8.07 -8.25
N ARG A 221 -3.82 -8.64 -9.47
CA ARG A 221 -5.03 -9.04 -10.22
C ARG A 221 -5.84 -10.07 -9.45
N ASN A 222 -5.20 -11.10 -8.91
CA ASN A 222 -5.86 -12.11 -8.07
C ASN A 222 -6.51 -11.48 -6.81
N SER A 223 -5.87 -10.48 -6.22
CA SER A 223 -6.41 -9.73 -5.08
C SER A 223 -7.63 -8.88 -5.43
N ALA A 224 -7.68 -8.34 -6.65
CA ALA A 224 -8.79 -7.54 -7.16
C ALA A 224 -9.97 -8.41 -7.62
N GLN A 225 -9.70 -9.53 -8.27
CA GLN A 225 -10.71 -10.50 -8.70
C GLN A 225 -11.49 -11.06 -7.52
N ARG A 226 -10.84 -11.30 -6.37
CA ARG A 226 -11.51 -11.68 -5.10
C ARG A 226 -12.50 -10.63 -4.59
N GLN A 227 -12.39 -9.40 -5.07
CA GLN A 227 -13.28 -8.28 -4.76
C GLN A 227 -14.17 -7.91 -5.97
N HIS A 228 -14.18 -8.74 -7.02
CA HIS A 228 -14.96 -8.55 -8.25
C HIS A 228 -14.73 -7.22 -8.97
N GLY A 229 -13.54 -6.61 -8.82
CA GLY A 229 -13.26 -5.28 -9.35
C GLY A 229 -11.96 -5.18 -10.16
N SER A 230 -11.78 -4.01 -10.79
CA SER A 230 -10.54 -3.57 -11.45
C SER A 230 -9.66 -2.79 -10.48
N VAL A 231 -8.40 -2.50 -10.80
CA VAL A 231 -7.48 -1.81 -9.89
C VAL A 231 -6.92 -0.54 -10.48
N LEU A 232 -7.07 0.57 -9.76
CA LEU A 232 -6.28 1.78 -9.93
C LEU A 232 -4.98 1.62 -9.13
N ALA A 233 -3.96 1.09 -9.81
CA ALA A 233 -2.72 0.67 -9.19
C ALA A 233 -1.66 1.77 -9.19
N HIS A 234 -0.87 1.85 -8.12
CA HIS A 234 0.36 2.62 -8.07
C HIS A 234 1.49 1.79 -7.45
N VAL A 235 2.71 1.98 -7.96
CA VAL A 235 3.88 1.28 -7.44
C VAL A 235 4.21 1.86 -6.08
N ASN A 236 4.25 1.00 -5.06
CA ASN A 236 4.59 1.42 -3.70
C ASN A 236 6.06 1.19 -3.38
N PHE A 237 6.62 0.08 -3.84
CA PHE A 237 7.99 -0.29 -3.48
C PHE A 237 8.66 -1.13 -4.57
N SER A 238 9.92 -0.83 -4.84
CA SER A 238 10.76 -1.57 -5.78
C SER A 238 12.20 -1.47 -5.33
N GLN A 239 12.85 -2.60 -5.11
CA GLN A 239 14.26 -2.61 -4.72
C GLN A 239 14.99 -3.86 -5.21
N SER A 240 16.25 -3.68 -5.57
CA SER A 240 17.20 -4.75 -5.86
C SER A 240 18.42 -4.60 -4.96
N PHE A 241 18.92 -5.72 -4.44
CA PHE A 241 20.17 -5.76 -3.66
C PHE A 241 21.10 -6.80 -4.24
N LYS A 242 22.39 -6.49 -4.14
CA LYS A 242 23.45 -7.49 -4.19
C LYS A 242 23.86 -7.81 -2.75
N ILE A 243 23.85 -9.08 -2.41
CA ILE A 243 24.30 -9.62 -1.14
C ILE A 243 25.60 -10.34 -1.43
N GLU A 244 26.69 -9.78 -0.94
CA GLU A 244 28.01 -10.41 -1.01
C GLU A 244 28.24 -11.24 0.24
N ARG A 245 28.81 -12.43 0.05
CA ARG A 245 29.18 -13.35 1.13
C ARG A 245 30.59 -13.85 0.85
N ASP A 246 31.39 -13.97 1.91
CA ASP A 246 32.78 -14.40 1.76
C ASP A 246 32.85 -15.77 1.06
N LYS A 247 33.67 -15.84 0.01
CA LYS A 247 33.90 -17.05 -0.82
C LYS A 247 32.63 -17.69 -1.40
N GLN A 248 31.52 -16.96 -1.52
CA GLN A 248 30.31 -17.41 -2.20
C GLN A 248 30.01 -16.54 -3.43
N PRO A 249 29.35 -17.10 -4.46
CA PRO A 249 28.86 -16.28 -5.57
C PRO A 249 27.91 -15.18 -5.08
N PRO A 250 27.88 -14.02 -5.76
CA PRO A 250 27.00 -12.94 -5.38
C PRO A 250 25.54 -13.39 -5.50
N ASP A 251 24.74 -12.92 -4.55
CA ASP A 251 23.34 -13.23 -4.48
C ASP A 251 22.50 -11.98 -4.70
N PHE A 252 21.47 -12.06 -5.51
CA PHE A 252 20.64 -10.92 -5.85
C PHE A 252 19.25 -11.10 -5.28
N LEU A 253 18.77 -10.09 -4.55
CA LEU A 253 17.43 -10.05 -3.99
C LEU A 253 16.64 -8.93 -4.66
N PHE A 254 15.55 -9.30 -5.31
CA PHE A 254 14.63 -8.38 -5.96
C PHE A 254 13.29 -8.39 -5.25
N ARG A 255 12.72 -7.19 -5.04
CA ARG A 255 11.51 -6.98 -4.24
C ARG A 255 10.61 -5.98 -4.94
N HIS A 256 9.35 -6.36 -5.18
CA HIS A 256 8.36 -5.48 -5.80
C HIS A 256 7.03 -5.55 -5.06
N ILE A 257 6.50 -4.38 -4.66
CA ILE A 257 5.15 -4.22 -4.12
C ILE A 257 4.39 -3.22 -4.98
N ILE A 258 3.24 -3.65 -5.45
CA ILE A 258 2.23 -2.83 -6.08
C ILE A 258 0.96 -2.87 -5.22
N ILE A 259 0.36 -1.71 -5.00
CA ILE A 259 -0.89 -1.59 -4.25
C ILE A 259 -1.81 -0.72 -5.08
N GLY A 260 -3.10 -0.98 -5.00
CA GLY A 260 -4.06 -0.13 -5.68
C GLY A 260 -5.42 -0.16 -5.02
N THR A 261 -6.21 0.85 -5.35
CA THR A 261 -7.63 0.86 -5.00
C THR A 261 -8.37 -0.03 -5.99
N VAL A 262 -9.11 -1.00 -5.47
CA VAL A 262 -10.07 -1.76 -6.27
C VAL A 262 -11.27 -0.88 -6.53
N VAL A 263 -11.69 -0.81 -7.79
CA VAL A 263 -12.85 -0.09 -8.26
C VAL A 263 -13.82 -1.05 -8.92
N ASP A 264 -15.09 -0.87 -8.60
CA ASP A 264 -16.19 -1.45 -9.33
C ASP A 264 -16.67 -0.43 -10.37
N ILE A 265 -16.82 -0.91 -11.60
CA ILE A 265 -17.37 -0.15 -12.71
C ILE A 265 -18.62 -0.93 -13.07
N ALA A 266 -19.80 -0.33 -12.90
CA ALA A 266 -21.04 -0.99 -13.28
C ALA A 266 -20.90 -1.54 -14.71
N ALA A 267 -21.10 -2.86 -14.88
CA ALA A 267 -20.80 -3.55 -16.14
C ALA A 267 -21.50 -2.89 -17.34
N GLU A 268 -22.68 -2.32 -17.14
CA GLU A 268 -23.42 -1.53 -18.14
C GLU A 268 -22.72 -0.21 -18.50
N VAL A 269 -22.14 0.50 -17.52
CA VAL A 269 -21.37 1.74 -17.74
C VAL A 269 -20.06 1.42 -18.45
N ALA A 270 -19.36 0.34 -18.08
CA ALA A 270 -18.17 -0.11 -18.79
C ALA A 270 -18.50 -0.44 -20.26
N THR A 271 -19.55 -1.24 -20.50
CA THR A 271 -19.99 -1.65 -21.84
C THR A 271 -20.48 -0.46 -22.67
N LYS A 272 -21.22 0.48 -22.07
CA LYS A 272 -21.70 1.70 -22.73
C LYS A 272 -20.57 2.68 -23.03
N ALA A 273 -19.65 2.91 -22.10
CA ALA A 273 -18.48 3.75 -22.32
C ALA A 273 -17.54 3.18 -23.40
N MET A 274 -17.40 1.86 -23.48
CA MET A 274 -16.66 1.18 -24.56
C MET A 274 -17.34 1.36 -25.92
N LYS A 275 -18.66 1.21 -25.96
CA LYS A 275 -19.48 1.36 -27.18
C LYS A 275 -19.54 2.82 -27.66
N ASP A 276 -19.72 3.77 -26.75
CA ASP A 276 -19.85 5.20 -27.05
C ASP A 276 -18.51 5.84 -27.44
N ARG A 277 -17.37 5.30 -26.97
CA ARG A 277 -16.03 5.78 -27.33
C ARG A 277 -15.38 5.01 -28.48
N GLY A 278 -16.06 4.01 -29.05
CA GLY A 278 -15.50 3.15 -30.10
C GLY A 278 -14.20 2.44 -29.66
N LEU A 279 -14.03 2.23 -28.37
CA LEU A 279 -12.83 1.62 -27.80
C LEU A 279 -12.98 0.10 -27.88
N ASP A 280 -12.48 -0.48 -28.97
CA ASP A 280 -12.25 -1.92 -29.08
C ASP A 280 -11.14 -2.30 -28.09
N THR A 281 -11.53 -2.77 -26.90
CA THR A 281 -10.54 -3.23 -25.92
C THR A 281 -10.06 -4.63 -26.30
N GLY A 282 -9.15 -4.70 -27.26
CA GLY A 282 -8.09 -5.68 -27.19
C GLY A 282 -7.25 -5.44 -25.94
N ILE A 283 -6.63 -6.49 -25.39
CA ILE A 283 -5.61 -6.35 -24.35
C ILE A 283 -4.59 -5.30 -24.83
N VAL A 284 -4.60 -4.12 -24.20
CA VAL A 284 -3.69 -3.04 -24.56
C VAL A 284 -2.32 -3.42 -24.00
N VAL A 285 -1.53 -4.00 -24.91
CA VAL A 285 -0.08 -4.24 -24.83
C VAL A 285 0.35 -5.45 -23.98
N ASP A 286 0.51 -6.60 -24.65
CA ASP A 286 1.59 -7.52 -24.29
C ASP A 286 2.92 -6.89 -24.77
N MET A 287 3.68 -6.30 -23.84
CA MET A 287 4.98 -5.68 -24.14
C MET A 287 6.02 -6.69 -24.64
N HIS A 288 5.70 -7.99 -24.67
CA HIS A 288 6.55 -9.03 -25.21
C HIS A 288 6.46 -9.15 -26.75
N ALA A 289 5.42 -8.62 -27.37
CA ALA A 289 5.21 -8.68 -28.83
C ALA A 289 5.20 -7.25 -29.40
N GLY A 290 6.38 -6.79 -29.81
CA GLY A 290 6.65 -5.39 -30.14
C GLY A 290 5.63 -4.72 -31.07
N ARG A 291 4.96 -3.68 -30.53
CA ARG A 291 4.77 -2.34 -31.11
C ARG A 291 3.90 -1.53 -30.15
N THR A 292 4.47 -0.48 -29.57
CA THR A 292 3.74 0.46 -28.71
C THR A 292 2.80 1.33 -29.55
N PRO A 293 1.53 1.51 -29.14
CA PRO A 293 0.56 2.37 -29.85
C PRO A 293 0.84 3.88 -29.70
N LEU A 294 1.89 4.27 -28.99
CA LEU A 294 2.31 5.65 -28.76
C LEU A 294 3.15 6.24 -29.90
N ASN A 295 3.46 5.49 -30.95
CA ASN A 295 4.24 5.98 -32.09
C ASN A 295 3.39 6.67 -33.16
N GLY A 296 2.33 7.35 -32.73
CA GLY A 296 1.56 8.28 -33.55
C GLY A 296 2.00 9.72 -33.30
N ARG A 297 3.25 10.08 -33.62
CA ARG A 297 3.65 11.41 -34.14
C ARG A 297 5.17 11.55 -34.33
N VAL A 298 5.50 11.95 -35.56
CA VAL A 298 6.61 12.79 -36.06
C VAL A 298 7.92 12.79 -35.25
N LEU A 299 8.98 12.29 -35.88
CA LEU A 299 10.37 12.49 -35.48
C LEU A 299 10.73 13.98 -35.42
N HIS A 300 10.61 14.58 -34.24
CA HIS A 300 11.31 15.82 -33.90
C HIS A 300 12.15 15.59 -32.65
N HIS A 301 13.37 15.08 -32.85
CA HIS A 301 14.55 15.52 -32.11
C HIS A 301 15.80 14.86 -32.73
N GLN A 302 16.36 15.52 -33.75
CA GLN A 302 17.77 15.42 -34.08
C GLN A 302 18.51 16.33 -33.09
N SER A 303 18.90 15.82 -31.92
CA SER A 303 19.86 16.48 -31.05
C SER A 303 21.25 15.96 -31.40
N TYR A 304 21.79 16.39 -32.54
CA TYR A 304 23.22 16.50 -32.93
C TYR A 304 23.23 16.79 -34.44
N GLY A 305 23.05 18.05 -34.78
CA GLY A 305 22.95 18.48 -36.18
C GLY A 305 23.06 19.99 -36.32
N SER A 306 24.21 20.54 -35.95
CA SER A 306 24.62 21.87 -36.41
C SER A 306 26.12 21.99 -36.32
N HIS A 307 26.81 21.88 -37.46
CA HIS A 307 27.87 22.81 -37.88
C HIS A 307 28.28 22.43 -39.30
N GLU A 308 27.42 22.77 -40.27
CA GLU A 308 27.88 23.09 -41.61
C GLU A 308 27.05 24.27 -42.12
N LYS A 309 27.64 25.47 -42.07
CA LYS A 309 27.90 26.31 -43.25
C LYS A 309 28.36 27.70 -42.84
N GLY A 310 29.47 28.11 -43.43
CA GLY A 310 29.98 29.48 -43.49
C GLY A 310 31.20 29.50 -44.40
N GLU A 311 30.97 29.87 -45.67
CA GLU A 311 31.82 30.63 -46.62
C GLU A 311 33.35 30.40 -46.56
N ILE A 312 34.03 29.98 -47.63
CA ILE A 312 34.18 30.62 -48.97
C ILE A 312 34.08 29.58 -50.09
#